data_AF-A0A212PF10-F1
#
_entry.id   AF-A0A212PF10-F1
#
_cell.length_a   1.000
_cell.length_b   1.000
_cell.length_c   1.000
_cell.angle_alpha   90.00
_cell.angle_beta   90.00
_cell.angle_gamma   90.00
#
_symmetry.space_group_name_H-M   'P 1'
#
loop_
_entity.id
_entity.type
_entity.pdbx_description
1 polymer ?
#
loop_
_entity_poly.entity_id
_entity_poly.type
_entity_poly.pdbx_seq_one_letter_code
_entity_poly.pdbx_strand_id
1 'polypeptide(L)' 'MTVRARINGREFSLSWEEFEKAVLRNNFSDGEIEVIYILSGGRPCYSLQVG' A
#
# COMPACT_ATOMS: atom_id res chain seq x y z
N MET A 1 5.40 2.28 9.54
CA MET A 1 4.27 2.59 8.64
C MET A 1 3.99 1.33 7.85
N THR A 2 2.73 0.89 7.84
CA THR A 2 2.30 -0.34 7.16
C THR A 2 1.46 0.04 5.96
N VAL A 3 1.75 -0.55 4.81
CA VAL A 3 1.02 -0.37 3.57
C VAL A 3 0.30 -1.66 3.27
N ARG A 4 -1.01 -1.57 3.05
CA ARG A 4 -1.74 -2.66 2.40
C ARG A 4 -1.89 -2.31 0.93
N ALA A 5 -1.32 -3.15 0.08
CA ALA A 5 -1.33 -2.96 -1.36
C ALA A 5 -1.77 -4.25 -2.05
N ARG A 6 -2.46 -4.12 -3.17
CA ARG A 6 -2.73 -5.21 -4.10
C ARG A 6 -1.74 -5.11 -5.25
N ILE A 7 -0.94 -6.16 -5.42
CA ILE A 7 0.07 -6.27 -6.47
C ILE A 7 -0.34 -7.46 -7.34
N ASN A 8 -0.61 -7.22 -8.63
CA ASN A 8 -1.06 -8.24 -9.58
C ASN A 8 -2.26 -9.05 -9.07
N GLY A 9 -3.27 -8.37 -8.51
CA GLY A 9 -4.47 -9.00 -7.98
C GLY A 9 -4.33 -9.68 -6.61
N ARG A 10 -3.13 -9.71 -6.01
CA ARG A 10 -2.88 -10.29 -4.68
C ARG A 10 -2.63 -9.22 -3.64
N GLU A 11 -3.27 -9.34 -2.49
CA GLU A 11 -3.08 -8.40 -1.38
C GLU A 11 -1.88 -8.75 -0.52
N PHE A 12 -1.10 -7.73 -0.20
CA PHE A 12 0.06 -7.78 0.68
C PHE A 12 -0.07 -6.73 1.77
N SER A 13 0.35 -7.09 2.97
CA SER A 13 0.60 -6.15 4.05
C SER A 13 2.10 -6.04 4.22
N LEU A 14 2.67 -4.90 3.82
CA LEU A 14 4.10 -4.65 3.78
C LEU A 14 4.45 -3.48 4.70
N SER A 15 5.68 -3.43 5.19
CA SER A 15 6.22 -2.15 5.66
C SER A 15 6.38 -1.18 4.48
N TRP A 16 6.42 0.13 4.77
CA TRP A 16 6.67 1.15 3.76
C TRP A 16 7.97 0.88 2.99
N GLU A 17 9.05 0.48 3.67
CA GLU A 17 10.33 0.18 3.03
C GLU A 17 10.26 -1.04 2.10
N GLU A 18 9.53 -2.09 2.48
CA GLU A 18 9.32 -3.26 1.63
C GLU A 18 8.49 -2.90 0.40
N PHE A 19 7.48 -2.04 0.57
CA PHE A 19 6.68 -1.53 -0.52
C PHE A 19 7.53 -0.70 -1.50
N GLU A 20 8.36 0.23 -1.02
CA GLU A 20 9.27 1.02 -1.86
C GLU A 20 10.25 0.12 -2.63
N LYS A 21 10.83 -0.89 -1.97
CA LYS A 21 11.71 -1.86 -2.62
C LYS A 21 10.95 -2.67 -3.69
N ALA A 22 9.71 -3.07 -3.42
CA ALA A 22 8.88 -3.78 -4.38
C ALA A 22 8.54 -2.89 -5.58
N VAL A 23 8.26 -1.61 -5.36
CA VAL A 23 8.01 -0.63 -6.42
C VAL A 23 9.27 -0.43 -7.29
N LEU A 24 10.42 -0.22 -6.67
CA LEU A 24 11.68 0.02 -7.37
C LEU A 24 12.17 -1.21 -8.15
N ARG A 25 11.94 -2.43 -7.63
CA ARG A 25 12.38 -3.68 -8.28
C ARG A 25 11.47 -4.12 -9.42
N ASN A 26 10.17 -3.81 -9.37
CA ASN A 26 9.22 -4.37 -10.34
C ASN A 26 9.18 -3.63 -11.68
N ASN A 27 9.96 -2.56 -11.89
CA ASN A 27 10.11 -1.83 -13.16
C ASN A 27 8.86 -1.96 -14.05
N PHE A 28 7.73 -1.40 -13.57
CA PHE A 28 6.37 -1.77 -13.97
C PHE A 28 6.10 -1.55 -15.46
N SER A 29 6.48 -2.53 -16.27
CA SER A 29 6.09 -2.58 -17.67
C SER A 29 4.66 -3.11 -17.83
N ASP A 30 4.17 -3.93 -16.89
CA ASP A 30 2.85 -4.61 -16.97
C ASP A 30 2.20 -4.96 -15.61
N GLY A 31 2.80 -4.58 -14.47
CA GLY A 31 2.27 -4.93 -13.14
C GLY A 31 1.36 -3.84 -12.57
N GLU A 32 0.13 -4.19 -12.18
CA GLU A 32 -0.77 -3.28 -11.48
C GLU A 32 -0.48 -3.28 -9.98
N ILE A 33 -0.23 -2.09 -9.42
CA ILE A 33 -0.18 -1.85 -7.98
C ILE A 33 -1.30 -0.90 -7.58
N GLU A 34 -2.13 -1.37 -6.67
CA GLU A 34 -3.19 -0.59 -6.03
C GLU A 34 -2.85 -0.47 -4.54
N VAL A 35 -2.68 0.75 -4.04
CA VAL A 35 -2.53 1.00 -2.59
C VAL A 35 -3.90 1.11 -1.97
N ILE A 36 -4.25 0.18 -1.07
CA ILE A 36 -5.57 0.12 -0.43
C ILE A 36 -5.62 1.08 0.76
N TYR A 37 -4.64 0.98 1.68
CA TYR A 37 -4.52 1.93 2.80
C TYR A 37 -3.10 1.97 3.35
N ILE A 38 -2.76 3.10 3.97
CA ILE A 38 -1.47 3.32 4.64
C ILE A 38 -1.76 3.62 6.11
N LEU A 39 -1.24 2.77 6.99
CA LEU A 39 -1.22 2.98 8.44
C LEU A 39 0.12 3.62 8.82
N SER A 40 0.13 4.94 8.97
CA SER A 40 1.21 5.64 9.66
C SER A 40 0.94 5.55 11.17
N GLY A 41 1.96 5.32 12.00
CA GLY A 41 1.80 5.12 13.45
C GLY A 41 1.30 6.33 14.25
N GLY A 42 0.70 7.33 13.60
CA GLY A 42 -0.09 8.35 14.27
C GLY A 42 -1.52 7.83 14.44
N ARG A 43 -2.14 8.12 15.59
CA ARG A 43 -3.56 7.82 15.86
C ARG A 43 -4.42 8.05 14.61
N PRO A 44 -5.44 7.22 14.34
CA PRO A 44 -6.33 7.43 13.20
C PRO A 44 -7.09 8.75 13.41
N CYS A 45 -6.59 9.82 12.79
CA CYS A 45 -7.39 10.98 12.51
C CYS A 45 -8.23 10.64 11.28
N TYR A 46 -9.52 10.95 11.33
CA TYR A 46 -10.51 10.82 10.25
C TYR A 46 -11.20 9.44 10.14
N SER A 47 -12.35 9.37 10.81
CA SER A 47 -13.51 8.63 10.31
C SER A 47 -14.05 9.36 9.08
N LEU A 48 -13.80 8.85 7.87
CA LEU A 48 -14.54 9.26 6.69
C LEU A 48 -15.87 8.50 6.71
N GLN A 49 -16.89 9.09 7.35
CA GLN A 49 -18.27 8.70 7.11
C GLN A 49 -18.66 9.24 5.73
N VAL A 50 -18.72 8.34 4.75
CA VAL A 50 -19.39 8.63 3.47
C VAL A 50 -20.87 8.32 3.69
N GLY A 51 -21.68 9.37 3.83
CA GLY A 51 -23.14 9.32 3.76
C GLY A 51 -23.63 9.64 2.36
#